data_AF-A0A2H5XR00-F1
#
_entry.id   AF-A0A2H5XR00-F1
#
_cell.length_a   1.000
_cell.length_b   1.000
_cell.length_c   1.000
_cell.angle_alpha   90.00
_cell.angle_beta   90.00
_cell.angle_gamma   90.00
#
_symmetry.space_group_name_H-M   'P 1'
#
loop_
_entity.id
_entity.type
_entity.pdbx_description
1 polymer ?
#
loop_
_entity_poly.entity_id
_entity_poly.type
_entity_poly.pdbx_seq_one_letter_code
_entity_poly.pdbx_strand_id
1 'polypeptide(L)'
;MMVEEVKKIQELIKSGNLDDAIEIAEKSFKKTKDERIYNLYGIALFKKGYFEKASEVFGELYSKHPENLNLFLNLARSLLEAGKIEEAERTLREGAMLFYENEKVMELLNECEKRKKEKEETKKAEPKEEIKEEIEEMPKEEIEEVKEEKKAEPETIEEIEEKIEEIKEELEGLAEKPQEKEIEEKIKEKFREREDEEIYEIGELKDYGLLKRGRFLDISLKGESEIILRETFIIFISGSYKILPLKKVRNWKTEKDLFGGKNHKFIKIRGTNCEISVNAEYISGFELQEEERAFILEPFLVGFDPSFKYNSREVNKKVEIVELSGKGKIFIFTHGKKAVVKSLSGDTKVTASNLIGAIGDLRISFSLDSFDIRGTGKVILRI
;
A
#
# COMPACT_ATOMS: atom_id res chain seq x y z
N MET A 1 4.60 38.90 -7.48
CA MET A 1 5.19 38.46 -6.19
C MET A 1 5.33 36.95 -6.16
N MET A 2 4.32 36.14 -5.81
CA MET A 2 4.49 34.67 -5.65
C MET A 2 5.11 33.92 -6.86
N VAL A 3 4.74 34.27 -8.10
CA VAL A 3 5.34 33.66 -9.31
C VAL A 3 6.85 33.91 -9.41
N GLU A 4 7.32 35.05 -8.90
CA GLU A 4 8.73 35.44 -8.94
C GLU A 4 9.55 34.70 -7.86
N GLU A 5 8.96 34.49 -6.67
CA GLU A 5 9.59 33.67 -5.62
C GLU A 5 9.75 32.21 -6.07
N VAL A 6 8.73 31.63 -6.71
CA VAL A 6 8.80 30.26 -7.28
C VAL A 6 9.94 30.13 -8.29
N LYS A 7 10.07 31.08 -9.24
CA LYS A 7 11.18 31.09 -10.21
C LYS A 7 12.54 31.22 -9.53
N LYS A 8 12.69 32.17 -8.59
CA LYS A 8 13.95 32.39 -7.86
C LYS A 8 14.40 31.12 -7.12
N ILE A 9 13.49 30.44 -6.43
CA ILE A 9 13.80 29.17 -5.74
C ILE A 9 14.22 28.10 -6.76
N GLN A 10 13.53 27.99 -7.91
CA GLN A 10 13.91 27.06 -8.97
C GLN A 10 15.30 27.35 -9.55
N GLU A 11 15.68 28.62 -9.72
CA GLU A 11 17.00 29.04 -10.21
C GLU A 11 18.11 28.72 -9.20
N LEU A 12 17.87 28.96 -7.91
CA LEU A 12 18.79 28.58 -6.83
C LEU A 12 19.01 27.06 -6.76
N ILE A 13 17.93 26.27 -6.88
CA ILE A 13 17.99 24.80 -6.96
C ILE A 13 18.78 24.34 -8.20
N LYS A 14 18.56 24.95 -9.36
CA LYS A 14 19.27 24.62 -10.62
C LYS A 14 20.75 24.98 -10.58
N SER A 15 21.11 26.07 -9.92
CA SER A 15 22.49 26.56 -9.77
C SER A 15 23.27 25.91 -8.62
N GLY A 16 22.64 25.03 -7.83
CA GLY A 16 23.27 24.36 -6.70
C GLY A 16 23.37 25.21 -5.42
N ASN A 17 22.80 26.42 -5.42
CA ASN A 17 22.72 27.31 -4.26
C ASN A 17 21.61 26.84 -3.30
N LEU A 18 21.79 25.64 -2.76
CA LEU A 18 20.74 24.90 -2.06
C LEU A 18 20.38 25.51 -0.69
N ASP A 19 21.35 26.10 0.02
CA ASP A 19 21.08 26.71 1.34
C ASP A 19 20.17 27.94 1.20
N ASP A 20 20.46 28.82 0.24
CA ASP A 20 19.59 29.96 -0.12
C ASP A 20 18.20 29.50 -0.58
N ALA A 21 18.14 28.41 -1.38
CA ALA A 21 16.87 27.84 -1.83
C ALA A 21 16.03 27.32 -0.65
N ILE A 22 16.65 26.61 0.30
CA ILE A 22 16.03 26.11 1.52
C ILE A 22 15.51 27.27 2.37
N GLU A 23 16.35 28.28 2.65
CA GLU A 23 15.98 29.42 3.49
C GLU A 23 14.83 30.23 2.89
N ILE A 24 14.90 30.56 1.60
CA ILE A 24 13.87 31.33 0.91
C ILE A 24 12.57 30.53 0.80
N ALA A 25 12.63 29.26 0.43
CA ALA A 25 11.43 28.43 0.31
C ALA A 25 10.75 28.22 1.68
N GLU A 26 11.50 28.00 2.75
CA GLU A 26 10.95 27.87 4.10
C GLU A 26 10.26 29.17 4.55
N LYS A 27 10.94 30.32 4.39
CA LYS A 27 10.40 31.65 4.75
C LYS A 27 9.18 32.02 3.92
N SER A 28 9.17 31.73 2.62
CA SER A 28 8.04 32.02 1.74
C SER A 28 6.86 31.07 2.03
N PHE A 29 7.08 29.77 2.20
CA PHE A 29 6.02 28.82 2.59
C PHE A 29 5.39 29.16 3.95
N LYS A 30 6.18 29.56 4.96
CA LYS A 30 5.64 30.00 6.26
C LYS A 30 4.65 31.17 6.13
N LYS A 31 4.84 32.06 5.15
CA LYS A 31 3.97 33.21 4.88
C LYS A 31 2.78 32.88 3.97
N THR A 32 3.01 32.16 2.88
CA THR A 32 2.01 31.97 1.81
C THR A 32 1.21 30.68 1.93
N LYS A 33 1.76 29.65 2.58
CA LYS A 33 1.27 28.26 2.57
C LYS A 33 1.12 27.67 1.15
N ASP A 34 1.84 28.21 0.17
CA ASP A 34 1.82 27.74 -1.22
C ASP A 34 2.52 26.38 -1.35
N GLU A 35 1.78 25.37 -1.76
CA GLU A 35 2.24 23.98 -1.89
C GLU A 35 3.30 23.80 -2.98
N ARG A 36 3.36 24.68 -3.98
CA ARG A 36 4.41 24.69 -5.01
C ARG A 36 5.74 25.11 -4.41
N ILE A 37 5.72 26.10 -3.52
CA ILE A 37 6.90 26.53 -2.75
C ILE A 37 7.31 25.42 -1.78
N TYR A 38 6.36 24.73 -1.15
CA TYR A 38 6.64 23.62 -0.25
C TYR A 38 7.27 22.42 -0.98
N ASN A 39 6.77 22.08 -2.18
CA ASN A 39 7.39 21.06 -3.03
C ASN A 39 8.84 21.43 -3.41
N LEU A 40 9.11 22.71 -3.73
CA LEU A 40 10.47 23.18 -4.01
C LEU A 40 11.37 23.14 -2.76
N TYR A 41 10.84 23.42 -1.58
CA TYR A 41 11.54 23.24 -0.31
C TYR A 41 11.97 21.78 -0.11
N GLY A 42 11.06 20.82 -0.33
CA GLY A 42 11.37 19.38 -0.30
C GLY A 42 12.45 18.98 -1.31
N ILE A 43 12.37 19.49 -2.54
CA ILE A 43 13.37 19.24 -3.59
C ILE A 43 14.75 19.80 -3.21
N ALA A 44 14.80 20.99 -2.61
CA ALA A 44 16.04 21.61 -2.16
C ALA A 44 16.67 20.84 -0.99
N LEU A 45 15.86 20.44 0.01
CA LEU A 45 16.27 19.58 1.12
C LEU A 45 16.84 18.24 0.62
N PHE A 46 16.13 17.57 -0.30
CA PHE A 46 16.58 16.29 -0.88
C PHE A 46 17.93 16.43 -1.59
N LYS A 47 18.07 17.45 -2.45
CA LYS A 47 19.34 17.73 -3.15
C LYS A 47 20.51 18.10 -2.22
N LYS A 48 20.21 18.63 -1.02
CA LYS A 48 21.21 18.97 0.00
C LYS A 48 21.61 17.75 0.88
N GLY A 49 20.91 16.63 0.74
CA GLY A 49 21.12 15.42 1.55
C GLY A 49 20.30 15.38 2.85
N TYR A 50 19.35 16.29 3.05
CA TYR A 50 18.46 16.31 4.21
C TYR A 50 17.22 15.41 3.97
N PHE A 51 17.47 14.12 3.77
CA PHE A 51 16.50 13.16 3.27
C PHE A 51 15.31 12.93 4.22
N GLU A 52 15.53 12.91 5.53
CA GLU A 52 14.44 12.77 6.51
C GLU A 52 13.46 13.95 6.40
N LYS A 53 13.97 15.18 6.41
CA LYS A 53 13.15 16.39 6.27
C LYS A 53 12.45 16.44 4.92
N ALA A 54 13.12 16.02 3.85
CA ALA A 54 12.50 15.90 2.53
C ALA A 54 11.34 14.89 2.56
N SER A 55 11.52 13.74 3.22
CA SER A 55 10.45 12.74 3.38
C SER A 55 9.25 13.26 4.17
N GLU A 56 9.45 14.15 5.14
CA GLU A 56 8.34 14.79 5.86
C GLU A 56 7.56 15.75 4.96
N VAL A 57 8.26 16.62 4.21
CA VAL A 57 7.66 17.57 3.26
C VAL A 57 6.88 16.84 2.14
N PHE A 58 7.49 15.84 1.51
CA PHE A 58 6.81 15.07 0.47
C PHE A 58 5.71 14.18 1.05
N GLY A 59 5.84 13.71 2.29
CA GLY A 59 4.80 12.99 3.03
C GLY A 59 3.55 13.84 3.25
N GLU A 60 3.71 15.09 3.69
CA GLU A 60 2.61 16.04 3.86
C GLU A 60 1.96 16.43 2.53
N LEU A 61 2.72 16.55 1.44
CA LEU A 61 2.18 16.86 0.11
C LEU A 61 1.45 15.66 -0.51
N TYR A 62 2.05 14.47 -0.47
CA TYR A 62 1.43 13.23 -0.94
C TYR A 62 0.19 12.86 -0.12
N SER A 63 0.16 13.19 1.18
CA SER A 63 -1.02 13.02 2.03
C SER A 63 -2.22 13.92 1.66
N LYS A 64 -2.08 14.84 0.71
CA LYS A 64 -3.16 15.69 0.18
C LYS A 64 -3.48 15.40 -1.28
N HIS A 65 -2.48 14.95 -2.04
CA HIS A 65 -2.54 14.64 -3.47
C HIS A 65 -2.07 13.19 -3.70
N PRO A 66 -2.79 12.18 -3.19
CA PRO A 66 -2.37 10.77 -3.26
C PRO A 66 -2.38 10.20 -4.70
N GLU A 67 -3.02 10.89 -5.65
CA GLU A 67 -2.93 10.61 -7.07
C GLU A 67 -1.63 11.12 -7.73
N ASN A 68 -0.86 11.97 -7.05
CA ASN A 68 0.32 12.61 -7.63
C ASN A 68 1.56 11.72 -7.53
N LEU A 69 1.80 10.95 -8.61
CA LEU A 69 2.97 10.09 -8.80
C LEU A 69 4.31 10.80 -8.51
N ASN A 70 4.47 12.09 -8.82
CA ASN A 70 5.75 12.77 -8.60
C ASN A 70 6.01 13.01 -7.10
N LEU A 71 4.96 13.35 -6.33
CA LEU A 71 5.07 13.48 -4.88
C LEU A 71 5.32 12.11 -4.22
N PHE A 72 4.67 11.07 -4.73
CA PHE A 72 4.92 9.68 -4.32
C PHE A 72 6.39 9.27 -4.55
N LEU A 73 6.91 9.43 -5.77
CA LEU A 73 8.29 9.06 -6.12
C LEU A 73 9.31 9.85 -5.27
N ASN A 74 9.07 11.14 -5.04
CA ASN A 74 9.90 11.98 -4.20
C ASN A 74 9.89 11.52 -2.73
N LEU A 75 8.73 11.16 -2.17
CA LEU A 75 8.60 10.59 -0.83
C LEU A 75 9.37 9.25 -0.73
N ALA A 76 9.08 8.31 -1.62
CA ALA A 76 9.70 7.00 -1.63
C ALA A 76 11.23 7.07 -1.75
N ARG A 77 11.75 7.92 -2.66
CA ARG A 77 13.19 8.16 -2.79
C ARG A 77 13.77 8.78 -1.52
N SER A 78 13.10 9.76 -0.93
CA SER A 78 13.56 10.41 0.32
C SER A 78 13.64 9.41 1.49
N LEU A 79 12.69 8.49 1.60
CA LEU A 79 12.74 7.43 2.62
C LEU A 79 13.89 6.43 2.39
N LEU A 80 14.17 6.07 1.13
CA LEU A 80 15.29 5.19 0.77
C LEU A 80 16.65 5.80 1.10
N GLU A 81 16.88 7.06 0.72
CA GLU A 81 18.17 7.73 0.98
C GLU A 81 18.34 8.12 2.47
N ALA A 82 17.24 8.28 3.22
CA ALA A 82 17.24 8.39 4.69
C ALA A 82 17.51 7.05 5.41
N GLY A 83 17.73 5.94 4.69
CA GLY A 83 17.93 4.61 5.28
C GLY A 83 16.69 4.04 6.01
N LYS A 84 15.52 4.67 5.87
CA LYS A 84 14.23 4.26 6.45
C LYS A 84 13.59 3.15 5.62
N ILE A 85 14.35 2.09 5.37
CA ILE A 85 14.02 0.99 4.44
C ILE A 85 12.64 0.38 4.76
N GLU A 86 12.29 0.25 6.03
CA GLU A 86 11.03 -0.33 6.48
C GLU A 86 9.81 0.58 6.21
N GLU A 87 9.97 1.91 6.32
CA GLU A 87 8.95 2.89 5.90
C GLU A 87 8.87 2.97 4.37
N ALA A 88 10.02 2.98 3.69
CA ALA A 88 10.14 3.02 2.24
C ALA A 88 9.45 1.82 1.58
N GLU A 89 9.70 0.60 2.07
CA GLU A 89 9.10 -0.62 1.54
C GLU A 89 7.58 -0.58 1.64
N ARG A 90 7.04 -0.18 2.81
CA ARG A 90 5.60 -0.03 2.99
C ARG A 90 5.02 0.96 1.97
N THR A 91 5.58 2.16 1.91
CA THR A 91 5.14 3.19 0.96
C THR A 91 5.23 2.70 -0.49
N LEU A 92 6.32 2.02 -0.86
CA LEU A 92 6.54 1.51 -2.20
C LEU A 92 5.56 0.40 -2.60
N ARG A 93 5.15 -0.46 -1.67
CA ARG A 93 4.12 -1.49 -1.93
C ARG A 93 2.72 -0.91 -2.04
N GLU A 94 2.36 0.04 -1.19
CA GLU A 94 1.10 0.78 -1.30
C GLU A 94 1.02 1.53 -2.64
N GLY A 95 2.12 2.19 -3.03
CA GLY A 95 2.22 2.88 -4.31
C GLY A 95 2.31 1.97 -5.52
N ALA A 96 2.92 0.78 -5.43
CA ALA A 96 2.92 -0.19 -6.52
C ALA A 96 1.50 -0.72 -6.83
N MET A 97 0.59 -0.71 -5.85
CA MET A 97 -0.83 -0.96 -6.12
C MET A 97 -1.48 0.23 -6.81
N LEU A 98 -1.23 1.47 -6.40
CA LEU A 98 -1.84 2.65 -7.03
C LEU A 98 -1.30 2.86 -8.46
N PHE A 99 0.03 2.93 -8.58
CA PHE A 99 0.82 3.29 -9.77
C PHE A 99 1.45 2.07 -10.48
N TYR A 100 0.76 0.93 -10.53
CA TYR A 100 1.26 -0.34 -11.08
C TYR A 100 1.82 -0.28 -12.52
N GLU A 101 1.34 0.65 -13.35
CA GLU A 101 1.81 0.86 -14.73
C GLU A 101 3.13 1.67 -14.78
N ASN A 102 3.67 2.12 -13.64
CA ASN A 102 4.84 2.98 -13.61
C ASN A 102 6.14 2.23 -13.27
N GLU A 103 7.00 2.09 -14.28
CA GLU A 103 8.30 1.42 -14.19
C GLU A 103 9.14 1.93 -13.01
N LYS A 104 9.21 3.24 -12.77
CA LYS A 104 10.01 3.83 -11.69
C LYS A 104 9.56 3.43 -10.29
N VAL A 105 8.27 3.14 -10.10
CA VAL A 105 7.76 2.62 -8.82
C VAL A 105 8.27 1.20 -8.58
N MET A 106 8.30 0.38 -9.63
CA MET A 106 8.83 -0.98 -9.58
C MET A 106 10.37 -0.99 -9.43
N GLU A 107 11.08 -0.09 -10.11
CA GLU A 107 12.53 0.12 -9.93
C GLU A 107 12.87 0.45 -8.47
N LEU A 108 12.18 1.43 -7.87
CA LEU A 108 12.41 1.82 -6.47
C LEU A 108 12.02 0.70 -5.49
N LEU A 109 10.97 -0.07 -5.77
CA LEU A 109 10.59 -1.22 -4.96
C LEU A 109 11.66 -2.32 -5.00
N ASN A 110 12.20 -2.62 -6.17
CA ASN A 110 13.30 -3.57 -6.34
C ASN A 110 14.59 -3.09 -5.65
N GLU A 111 14.92 -1.79 -5.76
CA GLU A 111 16.02 -1.17 -5.02
C GLU A 111 15.81 -1.28 -3.51
N CYS A 112 14.59 -1.07 -3.03
CA CYS A 112 14.22 -1.20 -1.62
C CYS A 112 14.37 -2.64 -1.10
N GLU A 113 13.87 -3.63 -1.85
CA GLU A 113 13.99 -5.05 -1.49
C GLU A 113 15.47 -5.49 -1.45
N LYS A 114 16.30 -5.00 -2.38
CA LYS A 114 17.75 -5.24 -2.37
C LYS A 114 18.45 -4.61 -1.16
N ARG A 115 18.28 -3.29 -0.92
CA ARG A 115 18.86 -2.60 0.25
C ARG A 115 18.41 -3.25 1.57
N LYS A 116 17.18 -3.77 1.64
CA LYS A 116 16.68 -4.52 2.80
C LYS A 116 17.42 -5.84 3.02
N LYS A 117 17.60 -6.63 1.96
CA LYS A 117 18.35 -7.91 2.03
C LYS A 117 19.78 -7.68 2.50
N GLU A 118 20.48 -6.68 1.94
CA GLU A 118 21.84 -6.29 2.35
C GLU A 118 21.90 -5.88 3.84
N LYS A 119 20.89 -5.14 4.33
CA LYS A 119 20.73 -4.75 5.75
C LYS A 119 20.40 -5.93 6.68
N GLU A 120 19.75 -6.99 6.18
CA GLU A 120 19.48 -8.22 6.93
C GLU A 120 20.68 -9.19 6.93
N GLU A 121 21.52 -9.16 5.89
CA GLU A 121 22.75 -9.96 5.79
C GLU A 121 23.88 -9.38 6.65
N THR A 122 24.10 -8.05 6.61
CA THR A 122 25.06 -7.36 7.50
C THR A 122 24.76 -7.62 8.98
N LYS A 123 23.50 -7.51 9.41
CA LYS A 123 23.06 -7.84 10.78
C LYS A 123 23.27 -9.31 11.20
N LYS A 124 23.48 -10.23 10.26
CA LYS A 124 23.83 -11.64 10.54
C LYS A 124 25.34 -11.88 10.53
N ALA A 125 26.11 -11.00 9.89
CA ALA A 125 27.55 -11.05 9.79
C ALA A 125 28.26 -10.33 10.96
N GLU A 126 27.56 -9.46 11.70
CA GLU A 126 28.03 -8.90 12.98
C GLU A 126 28.27 -10.04 14.01
N PRO A 127 29.51 -10.25 14.49
CA PRO A 127 29.80 -11.29 15.48
C PRO A 127 29.13 -10.98 16.83
N LYS A 128 28.63 -12.01 17.51
CA LYS A 128 28.07 -11.89 18.88
C LYS A 128 29.16 -11.79 19.97
N GLU A 129 30.25 -11.07 19.71
CA GLU A 129 31.49 -11.17 20.51
C GLU A 129 31.73 -10.02 21.50
N GLU A 130 30.89 -8.97 21.54
CA GLU A 130 31.03 -7.85 22.49
C GLU A 130 30.03 -7.86 23.66
N ILE A 131 29.87 -9.00 24.36
CA ILE A 131 29.59 -9.01 25.82
C ILE A 131 30.37 -10.16 26.48
N LYS A 132 31.70 -10.13 26.37
CA LYS A 132 32.63 -10.85 27.26
C LYS A 132 33.93 -10.04 27.36
N GLU A 133 34.07 -9.27 28.43
CA GLU A 133 35.30 -9.14 29.25
C GLU A 133 35.18 -7.97 30.25
N GLU A 134 34.58 -8.26 31.40
CA GLU A 134 35.12 -7.80 32.69
C GLU A 134 35.26 -9.07 33.54
N ILE A 135 36.48 -9.39 33.97
CA ILE A 135 36.85 -10.63 34.69
C ILE A 135 37.55 -10.24 35.99
N GLU A 136 37.08 -10.78 37.12
CA GLU A 136 37.79 -11.13 38.37
C GLU A 136 36.71 -11.48 39.43
N GLU A 137 36.74 -12.55 40.25
CA GLU A 137 37.76 -13.59 40.54
C GLU A 137 37.16 -15.03 40.62
N MET A 138 38.02 -16.01 40.91
CA MET A 138 37.88 -17.50 40.93
C MET A 138 37.01 -18.11 42.07
N PRO A 139 36.72 -19.45 42.17
CA PRO A 139 37.37 -20.62 41.53
C PRO A 139 36.45 -21.75 40.95
N LYS A 140 37.08 -22.89 40.60
CA LYS A 140 36.59 -24.05 39.83
C LYS A 140 36.03 -25.20 40.69
N GLU A 141 35.16 -26.02 40.09
CA GLU A 141 34.96 -27.48 40.28
C GLU A 141 34.14 -27.98 39.04
N GLU A 142 34.68 -28.84 38.16
CA GLU A 142 34.42 -30.32 38.05
C GLU A 142 32.92 -30.66 37.79
N ILE A 143 32.46 -31.54 36.88
CA ILE A 143 32.89 -32.82 36.24
C ILE A 143 32.18 -32.88 34.84
N GLU A 144 32.75 -33.22 33.67
CA GLU A 144 32.95 -34.56 33.03
C GLU A 144 31.71 -35.53 33.03
N GLU A 145 31.41 -36.38 32.03
CA GLU A 145 31.81 -36.58 30.60
C GLU A 145 30.69 -37.46 29.93
N VAL A 146 30.87 -37.84 28.66
CA VAL A 146 30.39 -39.05 27.94
C VAL A 146 29.21 -38.89 26.97
N LYS A 147 29.55 -38.80 25.66
CA LYS A 147 29.22 -39.70 24.50
C LYS A 147 27.84 -40.41 24.43
N GLU A 148 27.27 -40.86 23.29
CA GLU A 148 27.78 -41.09 21.92
C GLU A 148 26.61 -41.17 20.88
N GLU A 149 26.93 -40.92 19.59
CA GLU A 149 26.29 -41.45 18.34
C GLU A 149 24.77 -41.44 18.06
N LYS A 150 24.40 -40.82 16.90
CA LYS A 150 24.26 -41.58 15.63
C LYS A 150 24.24 -40.69 14.37
N LYS A 151 24.84 -41.22 13.28
CA LYS A 151 24.92 -40.60 11.94
C LYS A 151 23.56 -40.50 11.23
N ALA A 152 23.40 -39.44 10.46
CA ALA A 152 22.76 -39.45 9.14
C ALA A 152 23.64 -38.58 8.21
N GLU A 153 23.95 -39.07 7.01
CA GLU A 153 24.85 -38.40 6.06
C GLU A 153 24.04 -37.39 5.20
N PRO A 154 24.57 -36.18 4.93
CA PRO A 154 23.95 -35.25 4.00
C PRO A 154 24.34 -35.61 2.55
N GLU A 155 23.36 -35.67 1.64
CA GLU A 155 23.62 -35.71 0.19
C GLU A 155 24.49 -34.51 -0.21
N THR A 156 25.51 -34.75 -1.03
CA THR A 156 26.48 -33.73 -1.44
C THR A 156 25.94 -32.82 -2.54
N ILE A 157 26.39 -31.57 -2.59
CA ILE A 157 25.88 -30.55 -3.53
C ILE A 157 26.03 -31.01 -5.00
N GLU A 158 27.10 -31.75 -5.34
CA GLU A 158 27.30 -32.34 -6.67
C GLU A 158 26.14 -33.28 -7.09
N GLU A 159 25.57 -34.07 -6.16
CA GLU A 159 24.43 -34.97 -6.44
C GLU A 159 23.10 -34.23 -6.64
N ILE A 160 23.04 -32.95 -6.24
CA ILE A 160 21.88 -32.06 -6.47
C ILE A 160 22.06 -31.32 -7.81
N GLU A 161 23.29 -30.91 -8.13
CA GLU A 161 23.61 -30.26 -9.41
C GLU A 161 23.43 -31.22 -10.59
N GLU A 162 23.85 -32.48 -10.46
CA GLU A 162 23.68 -33.51 -11.52
C GLU A 162 22.19 -33.78 -11.83
N LYS A 163 21.33 -33.87 -10.78
CA LYS A 163 19.86 -33.99 -10.93
C LYS A 163 19.21 -32.75 -11.56
N ILE A 164 19.78 -31.56 -11.36
CA ILE A 164 19.29 -30.32 -11.98
C ILE A 164 19.64 -30.27 -13.47
N GLU A 165 20.79 -30.82 -13.87
CA GLU A 165 21.19 -30.88 -15.27
C GLU A 165 20.36 -31.91 -16.07
N GLU A 166 20.08 -33.10 -15.52
CA GLU A 166 19.14 -34.07 -16.13
C GLU A 166 17.76 -33.43 -16.40
N ILE A 167 17.21 -32.69 -15.44
CA ILE A 167 15.91 -32.03 -15.57
C ILE A 167 15.94 -30.91 -16.63
N LYS A 168 17.08 -30.24 -16.86
CA LYS A 168 17.21 -29.26 -17.96
C LYS A 168 17.21 -29.96 -19.32
N GLU A 169 17.95 -31.06 -19.48
CA GLU A 169 17.99 -31.80 -20.75
C GLU A 169 16.61 -32.38 -21.12
N GLU A 170 15.83 -32.87 -20.14
CA GLU A 170 14.43 -33.27 -20.37
C GLU A 170 13.52 -32.10 -20.80
N LEU A 171 13.79 -30.88 -20.35
CA LEU A 171 13.00 -29.69 -20.67
C LEU A 171 13.39 -29.02 -22.01
N GLU A 172 14.67 -29.07 -22.40
CA GLU A 172 15.12 -28.53 -23.69
C GLU A 172 14.64 -29.37 -24.89
N GLY A 173 14.34 -30.66 -24.67
CA GLY A 173 13.77 -31.56 -25.69
C GLY A 173 12.33 -31.24 -26.16
N LEU A 174 11.67 -30.23 -25.59
CA LEU A 174 10.25 -29.91 -25.87
C LEU A 174 10.03 -28.55 -26.59
N ALA A 175 11.10 -27.94 -27.12
CA ALA A 175 11.05 -26.59 -27.69
C ALA A 175 10.98 -26.54 -29.24
N GLU A 176 9.78 -26.72 -29.81
CA GLU A 176 9.44 -26.17 -31.14
C GLU A 176 8.26 -25.19 -31.07
N LYS A 177 8.50 -23.93 -31.48
CA LYS A 177 7.46 -22.95 -31.87
C LYS A 177 7.29 -23.04 -33.40
N PRO A 178 6.08 -22.93 -33.99
CA PRO A 178 5.11 -21.83 -33.77
C PRO A 178 3.63 -22.34 -33.69
N GLN A 179 2.54 -21.56 -33.56
CA GLN A 179 2.22 -20.16 -33.91
C GLN A 179 1.23 -19.53 -32.88
N GLU A 180 1.47 -18.29 -32.46
CA GLU A 180 0.63 -17.60 -31.45
C GLU A 180 -0.80 -17.24 -31.94
N LYS A 181 -1.04 -17.19 -33.26
CA LYS A 181 -2.36 -16.86 -33.84
C LYS A 181 -3.41 -17.95 -33.66
N GLU A 182 -3.01 -19.23 -33.72
CA GLU A 182 -3.95 -20.35 -33.61
C GLU A 182 -4.46 -20.52 -32.17
N ILE A 183 -3.67 -20.08 -31.18
CA ILE A 183 -4.05 -20.01 -29.76
C ILE A 183 -5.05 -18.88 -29.54
N GLU A 184 -4.84 -17.69 -30.12
CA GLU A 184 -5.82 -16.58 -30.03
C GLU A 184 -7.19 -16.95 -30.62
N GLU A 185 -7.24 -17.65 -31.77
CA GLU A 185 -8.51 -18.08 -32.37
C GLU A 185 -9.19 -19.17 -31.53
N LYS A 186 -8.45 -20.18 -31.05
CA LYS A 186 -9.00 -21.21 -30.14
C LYS A 186 -9.44 -20.65 -28.78
N ILE A 187 -8.83 -19.58 -28.30
CA ILE A 187 -9.32 -18.82 -27.13
C ILE A 187 -10.61 -18.09 -27.47
N LYS A 188 -10.68 -17.36 -28.61
CA LYS A 188 -11.91 -16.67 -29.05
C LYS A 188 -13.09 -17.60 -29.30
N GLU A 189 -12.86 -18.81 -29.81
CA GLU A 189 -13.92 -19.83 -29.93
C GLU A 189 -14.33 -20.40 -28.56
N LYS A 190 -13.39 -20.71 -27.66
CA LYS A 190 -13.73 -21.13 -26.29
C LYS A 190 -14.48 -20.07 -25.47
N PHE A 191 -14.31 -18.78 -25.78
CA PHE A 191 -15.07 -17.69 -25.15
C PHE A 191 -16.46 -17.44 -25.78
N ARG A 192 -16.86 -18.19 -26.82
CA ARG A 192 -18.22 -18.13 -27.38
C ARG A 192 -19.22 -19.11 -26.75
N GLU A 193 -18.76 -20.07 -25.95
CA GLU A 193 -19.60 -21.11 -25.35
C GLU A 193 -19.49 -21.18 -23.82
N ARG A 194 -19.74 -20.04 -23.15
CA ARG A 194 -20.26 -20.02 -21.76
C ARG A 194 -21.26 -18.89 -21.61
N GLU A 195 -22.54 -19.25 -21.59
CA GLU A 195 -23.64 -18.38 -21.22
C GLU A 195 -23.54 -18.01 -19.72
N ASP A 196 -24.19 -16.91 -19.34
CA ASP A 196 -24.30 -16.39 -17.96
C ASP A 196 -23.05 -15.73 -17.30
N GLU A 197 -22.27 -14.96 -18.06
CA GLU A 197 -21.45 -13.88 -17.47
C GLU A 197 -22.22 -12.54 -17.44
N GLU A 198 -22.86 -12.21 -16.30
CA GLU A 198 -23.40 -10.87 -16.07
C GLU A 198 -22.26 -9.84 -15.83
N ILE A 199 -21.77 -9.22 -16.90
CA ILE A 199 -20.84 -8.10 -16.84
C ILE A 199 -21.63 -6.80 -16.63
N TYR A 200 -21.71 -6.35 -15.38
CA TYR A 200 -22.37 -5.10 -15.02
C TYR A 200 -21.50 -3.87 -15.38
N GLU A 201 -21.86 -3.14 -16.44
CA GLU A 201 -21.29 -1.82 -16.72
C GLU A 201 -21.89 -0.72 -15.83
N ILE A 202 -21.05 0.20 -15.33
CA ILE A 202 -21.50 1.33 -14.50
C ILE A 202 -22.25 2.36 -15.35
N GLY A 203 -23.58 2.41 -15.19
CA GLY A 203 -24.48 3.44 -15.70
C GLY A 203 -24.79 4.57 -14.70
N GLU A 204 -25.55 5.59 -15.14
CA GLU A 204 -25.95 6.73 -14.30
C GLU A 204 -26.89 6.35 -13.14
N LEU A 205 -26.94 7.19 -12.10
CA LEU A 205 -27.60 6.90 -10.82
C LEU A 205 -29.11 6.64 -10.91
N LYS A 206 -29.52 5.39 -11.15
CA LYS A 206 -30.83 4.85 -10.77
C LYS A 206 -30.68 3.41 -10.28
N ASP A 207 -30.96 3.21 -9.00
CA ASP A 207 -31.17 1.93 -8.31
C ASP A 207 -29.97 0.97 -8.10
N TYR A 208 -30.23 -0.14 -7.42
CA TYR A 208 -29.41 -0.82 -6.41
C TYR A 208 -28.13 -1.57 -6.87
N GLY A 209 -26.99 -1.29 -6.21
CA GLY A 209 -25.74 -2.09 -6.25
C GLY A 209 -24.95 -2.06 -7.59
N LEU A 210 -23.62 -2.06 -7.64
CA LEU A 210 -22.57 -1.84 -6.65
C LEU A 210 -21.57 -0.83 -7.25
N LEU A 211 -21.01 0.09 -6.43
CA LEU A 211 -20.00 1.09 -6.82
C LEU A 211 -20.47 2.24 -7.74
N LYS A 212 -20.82 3.37 -7.12
CA LYS A 212 -21.17 4.64 -7.81
C LYS A 212 -19.97 5.59 -7.88
N ARG A 213 -19.55 6.00 -9.08
CA ARG A 213 -18.35 6.84 -9.34
C ARG A 213 -18.63 8.35 -9.20
N GLY A 214 -17.74 9.09 -8.52
CA GLY A 214 -17.74 10.56 -8.45
C GLY A 214 -16.34 11.16 -8.26
N ARG A 215 -16.16 12.45 -8.56
CA ARG A 215 -14.92 13.20 -8.22
C ARG A 215 -14.98 13.80 -6.81
N PHE A 216 -16.13 14.36 -6.47
CA PHE A 216 -16.44 14.85 -5.15
C PHE A 216 -17.48 13.95 -4.50
N LEU A 217 -17.37 13.78 -3.18
CA LEU A 217 -18.35 13.11 -2.34
C LEU A 217 -18.70 14.09 -1.21
N ASP A 218 -19.89 14.68 -1.29
CA ASP A 218 -20.43 15.53 -0.24
C ASP A 218 -21.28 14.68 0.72
N ILE A 219 -21.00 14.82 2.02
CA ILE A 219 -21.57 14.00 3.09
C ILE A 219 -22.26 14.92 4.09
N SER A 220 -23.59 14.80 4.19
CA SER A 220 -24.43 15.58 5.11
C SER A 220 -24.81 14.72 6.33
N LEU A 221 -24.21 15.03 7.48
CA LEU A 221 -24.47 14.40 8.77
C LEU A 221 -25.63 15.13 9.47
N LYS A 222 -26.84 14.54 9.40
CA LYS A 222 -28.07 15.07 10.02
C LYS A 222 -28.26 14.53 11.44
N GLY A 223 -28.73 15.37 12.37
CA GLY A 223 -28.83 14.98 13.79
C GLY A 223 -27.48 14.59 14.37
N GLU A 224 -27.43 13.88 15.50
CA GLU A 224 -26.16 13.32 16.00
C GLU A 224 -25.75 12.10 15.16
N SER A 225 -24.83 12.31 14.22
CA SER A 225 -24.33 11.29 13.30
C SER A 225 -22.80 11.17 13.36
N GLU A 226 -22.26 10.01 12.97
CA GLU A 226 -20.82 9.76 12.90
C GLU A 226 -20.42 9.17 11.54
N ILE A 227 -19.19 9.45 11.08
CA ILE A 227 -18.55 8.80 9.92
C ILE A 227 -17.05 8.59 10.16
N ILE A 228 -16.45 7.56 9.58
CA ILE A 228 -15.00 7.36 9.54
C ILE A 228 -14.50 7.66 8.13
N LEU A 229 -13.53 8.57 8.01
CA LEU A 229 -12.91 8.98 6.74
C LEU A 229 -11.39 9.02 6.87
N ARG A 230 -10.68 8.77 5.78
CA ARG A 230 -9.24 9.04 5.65
C ARG A 230 -9.04 10.55 5.49
N GLU A 231 -8.26 11.14 6.40
CA GLU A 231 -7.98 12.58 6.51
C GLU A 231 -7.52 13.19 5.17
N THR A 232 -6.66 12.45 4.45
CA THR A 232 -6.10 12.79 3.13
C THR A 232 -7.11 13.30 2.10
N PHE A 233 -8.33 12.75 2.07
CA PHE A 233 -9.30 13.08 1.02
C PHE A 233 -10.25 14.23 1.41
N ILE A 234 -10.18 14.74 2.64
CA ILE A 234 -11.11 15.76 3.13
C ILE A 234 -10.63 17.16 2.70
N ILE A 235 -11.45 17.86 1.93
CA ILE A 235 -11.19 19.26 1.54
C ILE A 235 -11.70 20.22 2.63
N PHE A 236 -12.91 19.94 3.13
CA PHE A 236 -13.71 20.89 3.89
C PHE A 236 -14.66 20.18 4.84
N ILE A 237 -14.86 20.79 6.02
CA ILE A 237 -15.87 20.40 7.01
C ILE A 237 -16.52 21.68 7.52
N SER A 238 -17.85 21.69 7.65
CA SER A 238 -18.60 22.80 8.24
C SER A 238 -19.72 22.33 9.15
N GLY A 239 -20.27 23.23 9.97
CA GLY A 239 -21.26 22.93 11.00
C GLY A 239 -20.64 22.55 12.34
N SER A 240 -21.39 21.89 13.21
CA SER A 240 -20.93 21.47 14.53
C SER A 240 -20.35 20.07 14.47
N TYR A 241 -19.05 19.90 14.77
CA TYR A 241 -18.40 18.58 14.72
C TYR A 241 -17.28 18.38 15.76
N LYS A 242 -16.91 17.12 15.97
CA LYS A 242 -15.75 16.67 16.74
C LYS A 242 -14.97 15.65 15.92
N ILE A 243 -13.65 15.81 15.85
CA ILE A 243 -12.73 14.88 15.21
C ILE A 243 -12.06 14.03 16.29
N LEU A 244 -12.02 12.72 16.07
CA LEU A 244 -11.41 11.72 16.96
C LEU A 244 -10.45 10.84 16.16
N PRO A 245 -9.18 10.66 16.59
CA PRO A 245 -8.25 9.77 15.91
C PRO A 245 -8.64 8.29 16.10
N LEU A 246 -8.53 7.46 15.06
CA LEU A 246 -8.68 6.01 15.21
C LEU A 246 -7.36 5.36 15.60
N LYS A 247 -7.41 4.46 16.59
CA LYS A 247 -6.34 3.50 16.82
C LYS A 247 -6.39 2.39 15.77
N LYS A 248 -5.22 1.91 15.38
CA LYS A 248 -5.13 0.70 14.56
C LYS A 248 -5.61 -0.49 15.37
N VAL A 249 -6.42 -1.36 14.76
CA VAL A 249 -6.83 -2.64 15.35
C VAL A 249 -6.18 -3.73 14.53
N ARG A 250 -5.41 -4.62 15.17
CA ARG A 250 -4.68 -5.71 14.50
C ARG A 250 -4.89 -6.99 15.28
N ASN A 251 -5.27 -8.07 14.58
CA ASN A 251 -5.65 -9.34 15.19
C ASN A 251 -6.64 -9.18 16.35
N TRP A 252 -7.65 -8.32 16.16
CA TRP A 252 -8.67 -7.97 17.16
C TRP A 252 -8.15 -7.32 18.46
N LYS A 253 -6.92 -6.79 18.46
CA LYS A 253 -6.33 -6.02 19.57
C LYS A 253 -6.09 -4.57 19.14
N THR A 254 -6.25 -3.63 20.07
CA THR A 254 -5.98 -2.21 19.82
C THR A 254 -4.48 -1.94 19.95
N GLU A 255 -3.88 -1.39 18.90
CA GLU A 255 -2.47 -1.02 18.85
C GLU A 255 -2.23 0.39 19.41
N LYS A 256 -0.95 0.71 19.67
CA LYS A 256 -0.55 2.10 20.01
C LYS A 256 -0.68 3.03 18.80
N ASP A 257 -0.50 2.52 17.60
CA ASP A 257 -0.47 3.30 16.36
C ASP A 257 -1.85 3.79 15.92
N LEU A 258 -1.84 4.78 15.01
CA LEU A 258 -3.05 5.27 14.35
C LEU A 258 -3.38 4.41 13.13
N PHE A 259 -4.67 4.21 12.88
CA PHE A 259 -5.15 3.51 11.70
C PHE A 259 -4.83 4.35 10.44
N GLY A 260 -4.24 3.75 9.40
CA GLY A 260 -3.71 4.47 8.24
C GLY A 260 -2.31 5.08 8.42
N GLY A 261 -1.64 4.86 9.57
CA GLY A 261 -0.26 5.29 9.80
C GLY A 261 -0.10 6.81 10.02
N LYS A 262 1.10 7.36 9.76
CA LYS A 262 1.42 8.79 10.02
C LYS A 262 0.82 9.72 8.96
N ASN A 263 0.87 9.32 7.68
CA ASN A 263 0.56 10.19 6.54
C ASN A 263 -0.84 9.97 5.95
N HIS A 264 -1.54 8.87 6.28
CA HIS A 264 -2.84 8.53 5.69
C HIS A 264 -3.88 8.14 6.74
N LYS A 265 -3.93 8.89 7.84
CA LYS A 265 -4.74 8.60 9.03
C LYS A 265 -6.23 8.47 8.71
N PHE A 266 -6.89 7.53 9.36
CA PHE A 266 -8.35 7.53 9.50
C PHE A 266 -8.76 8.31 10.75
N ILE A 267 -9.79 9.15 10.59
CA ILE A 267 -10.41 9.93 11.65
C ILE A 267 -11.91 9.63 11.72
N LYS A 268 -12.48 9.65 12.93
CA LYS A 268 -13.92 9.61 13.14
C LYS A 268 -14.42 11.02 13.35
N ILE A 269 -15.39 11.42 12.54
CA ILE A 269 -16.05 12.72 12.63
C ILE A 269 -17.44 12.46 13.22
N ARG A 270 -17.71 13.01 14.40
CA ARG A 270 -19.06 13.10 14.98
C ARG A 270 -19.60 14.48 14.68
N GLY A 271 -20.70 14.58 13.95
CA GLY A 271 -21.28 15.85 13.49
C GLY A 271 -22.75 16.01 13.88
N THR A 272 -23.18 17.26 13.99
CA THR A 272 -24.59 17.65 14.09
C THR A 272 -24.89 18.74 13.08
N ASN A 273 -25.69 18.40 12.07
CA ASN A 273 -25.92 19.24 10.89
C ASN A 273 -24.59 19.69 10.28
N CYS A 274 -23.72 18.71 10.02
CA CYS A 274 -22.35 18.89 9.56
C CYS A 274 -22.25 18.46 8.10
N GLU A 275 -21.54 19.25 7.29
CA GLU A 275 -21.29 18.95 5.88
C GLU A 275 -19.79 18.74 5.68
N ILE A 276 -19.43 17.65 4.98
CA ILE A 276 -18.05 17.25 4.70
C ILE A 276 -17.91 17.07 3.19
N SER A 277 -16.97 17.76 2.57
CA SER A 277 -16.62 17.57 1.15
C SER A 277 -15.33 16.78 1.03
N VAL A 278 -15.40 15.63 0.35
CA VAL A 278 -14.29 14.72 0.10
C VAL A 278 -13.94 14.77 -1.39
N ASN A 279 -12.66 14.86 -1.74
CA ASN A 279 -12.16 14.81 -3.11
C ASN A 279 -11.13 13.68 -3.27
N ALA A 280 -11.30 12.88 -4.31
CA ALA A 280 -10.26 12.06 -4.88
C ALA A 280 -10.54 11.89 -6.37
N GLU A 281 -9.53 11.65 -7.19
CA GLU A 281 -9.78 11.32 -8.59
C GLU A 281 -10.42 9.92 -8.70
N TYR A 282 -11.75 9.93 -8.70
CA TYR A 282 -12.66 8.77 -8.73
C TYR A 282 -12.79 8.04 -7.38
N ILE A 283 -13.72 8.55 -6.56
CA ILE A 283 -14.30 7.86 -5.40
C ILE A 283 -15.44 6.97 -5.88
N SER A 284 -15.56 5.76 -5.33
CA SER A 284 -16.71 4.88 -5.50
C SER A 284 -17.30 4.42 -4.15
N GLY A 285 -18.62 4.31 -4.06
CA GLY A 285 -19.31 3.88 -2.84
C GLY A 285 -20.22 2.67 -3.03
N PHE A 286 -20.26 1.77 -2.04
CA PHE A 286 -21.19 0.64 -1.96
C PHE A 286 -21.70 0.44 -0.53
N GLU A 287 -22.70 -0.42 -0.35
CA GLU A 287 -23.38 -0.65 0.94
C GLU A 287 -23.53 -2.15 1.20
N LEU A 288 -23.13 -2.61 2.39
CA LEU A 288 -23.33 -3.99 2.86
C LEU A 288 -24.66 -4.08 3.61
N GLN A 289 -25.51 -5.03 3.19
CA GLN A 289 -26.91 -5.16 3.67
C GLN A 289 -27.08 -6.24 4.76
N GLU A 290 -26.21 -7.24 4.81
CA GLU A 290 -26.28 -8.40 5.72
C GLU A 290 -25.07 -8.46 6.67
N GLU A 291 -24.91 -9.51 7.49
CA GLU A 291 -23.69 -9.75 8.31
C GLU A 291 -22.50 -10.24 7.46
N GLU A 292 -22.34 -9.68 6.27
CA GLU A 292 -21.20 -9.93 5.39
C GLU A 292 -19.89 -9.34 5.95
N ARG A 293 -18.78 -9.72 5.32
CA ARG A 293 -17.47 -9.10 5.53
C ARG A 293 -16.99 -8.51 4.23
N ALA A 294 -16.47 -7.28 4.28
CA ALA A 294 -15.63 -6.73 3.22
C ALA A 294 -14.16 -6.80 3.63
N PHE A 295 -13.30 -7.15 2.67
CA PHE A 295 -11.86 -7.16 2.81
C PHE A 295 -11.31 -6.14 1.79
N ILE A 296 -10.94 -4.94 2.24
CA ILE A 296 -10.49 -3.86 1.37
C ILE A 296 -8.99 -3.65 1.56
N LEU A 297 -8.23 -3.54 0.48
CA LEU A 297 -6.81 -3.17 0.55
C LEU A 297 -6.69 -1.74 1.10
N GLU A 298 -5.94 -1.53 2.18
CA GLU A 298 -5.90 -0.26 2.93
C GLU A 298 -5.67 0.98 2.04
N PRO A 299 -4.80 0.98 1.00
CA PRO A 299 -4.58 2.14 0.11
C PRO A 299 -5.82 2.62 -0.64
N PHE A 300 -6.77 1.74 -0.90
CA PHE A 300 -7.99 2.06 -1.65
C PHE A 300 -9.17 2.42 -0.73
N LEU A 301 -9.05 2.30 0.59
CA LEU A 301 -10.14 2.63 1.52
C LEU A 301 -10.18 4.15 1.80
N VAL A 302 -11.28 4.81 1.41
CA VAL A 302 -11.54 6.24 1.66
C VAL A 302 -12.24 6.45 2.99
N GLY A 303 -13.18 5.56 3.35
CA GLY A 303 -13.96 5.69 4.58
C GLY A 303 -15.09 4.67 4.68
N PHE A 304 -15.78 4.64 5.82
CA PHE A 304 -16.87 3.71 6.09
C PHE A 304 -17.75 4.16 7.27
N ASP A 305 -18.94 3.56 7.38
CA ASP A 305 -19.87 3.83 8.48
C ASP A 305 -19.35 3.29 9.83
N PRO A 306 -19.50 4.01 10.96
CA PRO A 306 -18.95 3.59 12.26
C PRO A 306 -19.65 2.39 12.91
N SER A 307 -20.67 1.83 12.26
CA SER A 307 -21.33 0.57 12.61
C SER A 307 -20.44 -0.65 12.37
N PHE A 308 -19.44 -0.55 11.48
CA PHE A 308 -18.54 -1.66 11.19
C PHE A 308 -17.57 -1.94 12.34
N LYS A 309 -17.42 -3.23 12.69
CA LYS A 309 -16.21 -3.71 13.35
C LYS A 309 -15.10 -3.76 12.30
N TYR A 310 -13.93 -3.17 12.59
CA TYR A 310 -12.79 -3.18 11.68
C TYR A 310 -11.58 -3.87 12.30
N ASN A 311 -10.77 -4.54 11.46
CA ASN A 311 -9.54 -5.21 11.82
C ASN A 311 -8.54 -5.14 10.66
N SER A 312 -7.35 -4.61 10.88
CA SER A 312 -6.25 -4.61 9.92
C SER A 312 -5.47 -5.92 10.03
N ARG A 313 -5.36 -6.65 8.91
CA ARG A 313 -4.53 -7.84 8.77
C ARG A 313 -3.41 -7.58 7.77
N GLU A 314 -2.19 -7.85 8.20
CA GLU A 314 -1.02 -7.84 7.32
C GLU A 314 -0.88 -9.20 6.64
N VAL A 315 -0.78 -9.20 5.31
CA VAL A 315 -0.62 -10.41 4.49
C VAL A 315 0.79 -10.43 3.91
N ASN A 316 1.47 -11.55 4.14
CA ASN A 316 2.85 -11.83 3.70
C ASN A 316 3.90 -10.74 4.05
N LYS A 317 3.68 -9.96 5.12
CA LYS A 317 4.48 -8.78 5.50
C LYS A 317 4.59 -7.69 4.41
N LYS A 318 3.66 -7.68 3.45
CA LYS A 318 3.73 -6.84 2.23
C LYS A 318 2.49 -5.97 2.01
N VAL A 319 1.32 -6.43 2.45
CA VAL A 319 0.02 -5.79 2.17
C VAL A 319 -0.81 -5.67 3.43
N GLU A 320 -1.44 -4.52 3.65
CA GLU A 320 -2.43 -4.33 4.71
C GLU A 320 -3.85 -4.40 4.15
N ILE A 321 -4.64 -5.35 4.67
CA ILE A 321 -6.05 -5.55 4.32
C ILE A 321 -6.90 -5.17 5.53
N VAL A 322 -7.93 -4.35 5.30
CA VAL A 322 -8.93 -3.98 6.29
C VAL A 322 -10.13 -4.91 6.14
N GLU A 323 -10.35 -5.75 7.14
CA GLU A 323 -11.58 -6.52 7.33
C GLU A 323 -12.63 -5.60 7.99
N LEU A 324 -13.77 -5.41 7.34
CA LEU A 324 -14.94 -4.69 7.83
C LEU A 324 -16.10 -5.68 7.96
N SER A 325 -16.68 -5.83 9.16
CA SER A 325 -17.77 -6.76 9.43
C SER A 325 -18.97 -6.03 10.07
N GLY A 326 -20.16 -6.26 9.49
CA GLY A 326 -21.40 -5.57 9.84
C GLY A 326 -22.10 -5.01 8.60
N LYS A 327 -22.97 -4.02 8.81
CA LYS A 327 -23.73 -3.34 7.74
C LYS A 327 -23.45 -1.84 7.70
N GLY A 328 -23.59 -1.25 6.53
CA GLY A 328 -23.35 0.17 6.27
C GLY A 328 -22.61 0.44 4.98
N LYS A 329 -22.25 1.69 4.76
CA LYS A 329 -21.58 2.19 3.54
C LYS A 329 -20.07 2.13 3.66
N ILE A 330 -19.43 1.80 2.54
CA ILE A 330 -17.98 1.78 2.37
C ILE A 330 -17.65 2.62 1.15
N PHE A 331 -16.66 3.50 1.29
CA PHE A 331 -16.13 4.37 0.25
C PHE A 331 -14.71 3.93 -0.10
N ILE A 332 -14.46 3.76 -1.39
CA ILE A 332 -13.17 3.37 -1.95
C ILE A 332 -12.69 4.37 -3.00
N PHE A 333 -11.39 4.40 -3.24
CA PHE A 333 -10.71 5.16 -4.27
C PHE A 333 -10.36 4.20 -5.43
N THR A 334 -10.52 4.63 -6.68
CA THR A 334 -10.26 3.76 -7.86
C THR A 334 -9.12 4.24 -8.75
N HIS A 335 -8.43 5.32 -8.38
CA HIS A 335 -7.18 5.82 -8.98
C HIS A 335 -7.21 5.85 -10.52
N GLY A 336 -8.00 6.77 -11.09
CA GLY A 336 -8.14 6.94 -12.55
C GLY A 336 -9.09 5.95 -13.24
N LYS A 337 -9.06 4.68 -12.79
CA LYS A 337 -9.66 3.52 -13.46
C LYS A 337 -11.13 3.29 -13.04
N LYS A 338 -11.86 2.46 -13.78
CA LYS A 338 -13.20 1.99 -13.36
C LYS A 338 -13.02 0.86 -12.33
N ALA A 339 -14.04 0.62 -11.53
CA ALA A 339 -14.13 -0.58 -10.70
C ALA A 339 -15.31 -1.43 -11.15
N VAL A 340 -15.19 -2.76 -11.05
CA VAL A 340 -16.26 -3.72 -11.32
C VAL A 340 -16.35 -4.73 -10.20
N VAL A 341 -17.52 -5.32 -10.01
CA VAL A 341 -17.74 -6.38 -9.02
C VAL A 341 -18.05 -7.67 -9.76
N LYS A 342 -17.24 -8.72 -9.53
CA LYS A 342 -17.44 -10.05 -10.14
C LYS A 342 -17.69 -11.09 -9.06
N SER A 343 -18.75 -11.89 -9.22
CA SER A 343 -19.02 -13.05 -8.35
C SER A 343 -17.93 -14.11 -8.49
N LEU A 344 -17.54 -14.73 -7.39
CA LEU A 344 -16.56 -15.81 -7.37
C LEU A 344 -17.23 -17.15 -7.70
N SER A 345 -16.71 -17.84 -8.73
CA SER A 345 -17.15 -19.18 -9.14
C SER A 345 -16.23 -20.31 -8.63
N GLY A 346 -15.36 -20.01 -7.66
CA GLY A 346 -14.40 -20.93 -7.06
C GLY A 346 -13.10 -20.23 -6.67
N ASP A 347 -12.06 -21.02 -6.41
CA ASP A 347 -10.68 -20.55 -6.21
C ASP A 347 -10.27 -19.62 -7.35
N THR A 348 -10.04 -18.34 -7.04
CA THR A 348 -9.76 -17.29 -8.03
C THR A 348 -8.45 -16.60 -7.70
N LYS A 349 -7.60 -16.45 -8.71
CA LYS A 349 -6.34 -15.71 -8.62
C LYS A 349 -6.49 -14.34 -9.28
N VAL A 350 -6.15 -13.28 -8.56
CA VAL A 350 -6.28 -11.89 -9.01
C VAL A 350 -4.93 -11.18 -8.88
N THR A 351 -4.45 -10.51 -9.90
CA THR A 351 -3.22 -9.69 -9.83
C THR A 351 -3.37 -8.56 -8.80
N ALA A 352 -2.28 -8.21 -8.12
CA ALA A 352 -2.28 -7.16 -7.10
C ALA A 352 -2.62 -5.77 -7.68
N SER A 353 -2.33 -5.58 -8.97
CA SER A 353 -2.72 -4.43 -9.77
C SER A 353 -4.23 -4.34 -10.03
N ASN A 354 -5.00 -5.41 -9.85
CA ASN A 354 -6.41 -5.42 -10.19
C ASN A 354 -7.31 -5.61 -8.98
N LEU A 355 -6.85 -6.19 -7.87
CA LEU A 355 -7.67 -6.28 -6.66
C LEU A 355 -7.77 -4.92 -5.95
N ILE A 356 -8.99 -4.48 -5.67
CA ILE A 356 -9.28 -3.41 -4.67
C ILE A 356 -9.73 -4.04 -3.35
N GLY A 357 -10.51 -5.11 -3.43
CA GLY A 357 -11.00 -5.83 -2.27
C GLY A 357 -11.95 -6.96 -2.63
N ALA A 358 -12.63 -7.54 -1.65
CA ALA A 358 -13.62 -8.57 -1.84
C ALA A 358 -14.73 -8.51 -0.75
N ILE A 359 -15.85 -9.17 -0.99
CA ILE A 359 -17.02 -9.23 -0.11
C ILE A 359 -17.48 -10.69 0.02
N GLY A 360 -17.72 -11.19 1.23
CA GLY A 360 -18.25 -12.54 1.48
C GLY A 360 -17.47 -13.33 2.53
N ASP A 361 -17.69 -14.65 2.62
CA ASP A 361 -16.89 -15.54 3.46
C ASP A 361 -15.66 -16.03 2.69
N LEU A 362 -14.60 -15.22 2.76
CA LEU A 362 -13.43 -15.34 1.88
C LEU A 362 -12.13 -15.48 2.66
N ARG A 363 -11.27 -16.38 2.19
CA ARG A 363 -9.86 -16.48 2.58
C ARG A 363 -9.03 -15.84 1.48
N ILE A 364 -8.27 -14.82 1.85
CA ILE A 364 -7.36 -14.10 0.96
C ILE A 364 -5.92 -14.36 1.42
N SER A 365 -5.08 -14.82 0.49
CA SER A 365 -3.62 -14.96 0.65
C SER A 365 -2.90 -14.22 -0.48
N PHE A 366 -1.67 -13.78 -0.23
CA PHE A 366 -0.86 -13.03 -1.19
C PHE A 366 0.37 -13.83 -1.62
N SER A 367 0.47 -14.17 -2.90
CA SER A 367 1.56 -14.92 -3.51
C SER A 367 2.23 -14.09 -4.62
N LEU A 368 3.54 -13.85 -4.48
CA LEU A 368 4.39 -13.03 -5.37
C LEU A 368 3.84 -11.61 -5.64
N ASP A 369 2.97 -11.49 -6.64
CA ASP A 369 2.39 -10.30 -7.26
C ASP A 369 0.85 -10.37 -7.32
N SER A 370 0.24 -11.31 -6.60
CA SER A 370 -1.15 -11.71 -6.79
C SER A 370 -1.83 -12.16 -5.49
N PHE A 371 -3.16 -12.16 -5.50
CA PHE A 371 -4.02 -12.64 -4.44
C PHE A 371 -4.73 -13.92 -4.86
N ASP A 372 -4.54 -14.97 -4.07
CA ASP A 372 -5.32 -16.20 -4.16
C ASP A 372 -6.51 -16.05 -3.21
N ILE A 373 -7.72 -16.08 -3.78
CA ILE A 373 -8.99 -15.81 -3.10
C ILE A 373 -9.85 -17.07 -3.17
N ARG A 374 -10.26 -17.58 -2.00
CA ARG A 374 -11.04 -18.82 -1.85
C ARG A 374 -12.28 -18.58 -1.01
N GLY A 375 -13.40 -19.24 -1.34
CA GLY A 375 -14.65 -19.17 -0.60
C GLY A 375 -15.81 -18.67 -1.48
N THR A 376 -16.87 -18.16 -0.84
CA THR A 376 -18.08 -17.68 -1.51
C THR A 376 -18.24 -16.17 -1.33
N GLY A 377 -18.48 -15.45 -2.42
CA GLY A 377 -18.55 -14.00 -2.40
C GLY A 377 -18.31 -13.34 -3.76
N LYS A 378 -17.83 -12.10 -3.70
CA LYS A 378 -17.58 -11.22 -4.85
C LYS A 378 -16.22 -10.55 -4.70
N VAL A 379 -15.51 -10.32 -5.80
CA VAL A 379 -14.29 -9.50 -5.85
C VAL A 379 -14.59 -8.13 -6.43
N ILE A 380 -13.95 -7.11 -5.87
CA ILE A 380 -13.96 -5.73 -6.37
C ILE A 380 -12.64 -5.53 -7.13
N LEU A 381 -12.76 -5.35 -8.45
CA LEU A 381 -11.63 -5.29 -9.37
C LEU A 381 -11.52 -3.91 -10.02
N ARG A 382 -10.28 -3.48 -10.26
CA ARG A 382 -9.91 -2.34 -11.10
C ARG A 382 -9.78 -2.78 -12.56
N ILE A 383 -10.34 -1.97 -13.48
CA ILE A 383 -10.23 -2.10 -14.94
C ILE A 383 -9.89 -0.77 -15.62
#